data_AF-A0A6G0A1X9-F1
#
_entry.id   AF-A0A6G0A1X9-F1
#
_cell.length_a   1.000
_cell.length_b   1.000
_cell.length_c   1.000
_cell.angle_alpha   90.00
_cell.angle_beta   90.00
_cell.angle_gamma   90.00
#
_symmetry.space_group_name_H-M   'P 1'
#
loop_
_entity.id
_entity.type
_entity.pdbx_description
1 polymer ?
#
loop_
_entity_poly.entity_id
_entity_poly.type
_entity_poly.pdbx_seq_one_letter_code
_entity_poly.pdbx_strand_id
1 'polypeptide(L)'
;MTTPVPTRFTDEELLLIDELVEQGVGDSRSAVIRRGVHHLADTVRRARIGAAIAQSYRDLPQSPEDDELALANAIAMTEAEPW
;
A
#
# COMPACT_ATOMS: atom_id res chain seq x y z
N MET A 1 -21.66 7.61 -8.45
CA MET A 1 -21.74 8.63 -9.52
C MET A 1 -20.34 8.93 -9.99
N THR A 2 -20.06 8.97 -11.29
CA THR A 2 -18.73 9.29 -11.84
C THR A 2 -18.75 10.67 -12.50
N THR A 3 -17.68 11.45 -12.33
CA THR A 3 -17.52 12.76 -12.95
C THR A 3 -16.49 12.65 -14.09
N PRO A 4 -16.80 13.10 -15.32
CA PRO A 4 -15.82 13.14 -16.40
C PRO A 4 -14.68 14.12 -16.07
N VAL A 5 -13.44 13.69 -16.32
CA VAL A 5 -12.24 14.53 -16.19
C VAL A 5 -11.51 14.52 -17.54
N PRO A 6 -11.61 15.58 -18.35
CA PRO A 6 -10.91 15.65 -19.62
C PRO A 6 -9.41 15.81 -19.38
N THR A 7 -8.61 14.98 -20.06
CA THR A 7 -7.15 15.06 -20.03
C THR A 7 -6.60 14.74 -21.42
N ARG A 8 -5.39 15.19 -21.70
CA ARG A 8 -4.68 14.86 -22.95
C ARG A 8 -3.65 13.78 -22.68
N PHE A 9 -3.52 12.86 -23.64
CA PHE A 9 -2.48 11.84 -23.68
C PHE A 9 -1.70 12.00 -24.98
N THR A 10 -0.43 11.64 -24.97
CA THR A 10 0.36 11.47 -26.19
C THR A 10 -0.08 10.20 -26.94
N ASP A 11 0.29 10.09 -28.21
CA ASP A 11 0.00 8.88 -28.99
C ASP A 11 0.69 7.65 -28.38
N GLU A 12 1.90 7.82 -27.82
CA GLU A 12 2.64 6.76 -27.13
C GLU A 12 1.92 6.30 -25.85
N GLU A 13 1.40 7.24 -25.06
CA GLU A 13 0.63 6.90 -23.86
C GLU A 13 -0.68 6.18 -24.23
N LEU A 14 -1.32 6.57 -25.32
CA LEU A 14 -2.52 5.86 -25.80
C LEU A 14 -2.19 4.42 -26.22
N LEU A 15 -1.08 4.21 -26.94
CA LEU A 15 -0.62 2.87 -27.31
C LEU A 15 -0.35 2.00 -26.08
N LEU A 16 0.31 2.55 -25.05
CA LEU A 16 0.53 1.86 -23.79
C LEU A 16 -0.80 1.46 -23.11
N ILE A 17 -1.77 2.38 -23.05
CA ILE A 17 -3.08 2.10 -22.45
C ILE A 17 -3.82 1.01 -23.26
N ASP A 18 -3.71 1.03 -24.58
CA ASP A 18 -4.31 0.01 -25.45
C ASP A 18 -3.68 -1.36 -25.22
N GLU A 19 -2.35 -1.45 -25.14
CA GLU A 19 -1.65 -2.70 -24.83
C GLU A 19 -2.12 -3.28 -23.49
N LEU A 20 -2.30 -2.43 -22.46
CA LEU A 20 -2.81 -2.88 -21.17
C LEU A 20 -4.25 -3.41 -21.25
N VAL A 21 -5.10 -2.85 -22.12
CA VAL A 21 -6.44 -3.39 -22.39
C VAL A 21 -6.34 -4.74 -23.08
N GLU A 22 -5.50 -4.87 -24.11
CA GLU A 22 -5.27 -6.13 -24.84
C GLU A 22 -4.75 -7.25 -23.93
N GLN A 23 -3.91 -6.91 -22.95
CA GLN A 23 -3.43 -7.83 -21.91
C GLN A 23 -4.48 -8.18 -20.85
N GLY A 24 -5.68 -7.60 -20.91
CA GLY A 24 -6.78 -7.87 -19.97
C GLY A 24 -6.63 -7.17 -18.61
N VAL A 25 -5.80 -6.12 -18.51
CA VAL A 25 -5.64 -5.35 -17.25
C VAL A 25 -6.93 -4.58 -16.91
N GLY A 26 -7.74 -4.24 -17.91
CA GLY A 26 -9.10 -3.74 -17.75
C GLY A 26 -9.88 -3.75 -19.05
N ASP A 27 -11.22 -3.82 -18.97
CA ASP A 27 -12.10 -3.98 -20.14
C ASP A 27 -12.22 -2.74 -21.05
N SER A 28 -11.54 -1.65 -20.70
CA SER A 28 -11.53 -0.39 -21.46
C SER A 28 -10.38 0.51 -21.01
N ARG A 29 -10.01 1.49 -21.84
CA ARG A 29 -9.04 2.55 -21.49
C ARG A 29 -9.39 3.22 -20.16
N SER A 30 -10.66 3.56 -19.95
CA SER A 30 -11.10 4.19 -18.70
C SER A 30 -10.99 3.26 -17.50
N ALA A 31 -11.18 1.94 -17.67
CA ALA A 31 -10.96 0.97 -16.60
C ALA A 31 -9.47 0.87 -16.23
N VAL A 32 -8.58 0.81 -17.22
CA VAL A 32 -7.13 0.83 -17.02
C VAL A 32 -6.69 2.12 -16.32
N ILE A 33 -7.13 3.28 -16.79
CA ILE A 33 -6.79 4.59 -16.18
C ILE A 33 -7.26 4.65 -14.72
N ARG A 34 -8.51 4.26 -14.42
CA ARG A 34 -9.00 4.22 -13.04
C ARG A 34 -8.17 3.29 -12.16
N ARG A 35 -7.84 2.10 -12.68
CA ARG A 35 -6.98 1.14 -11.96
C ARG A 35 -5.60 1.73 -11.70
N GLY A 36 -5.01 2.42 -12.67
CA GLY A 36 -3.74 3.14 -12.52
C GLY A 36 -3.80 4.21 -11.42
N VAL A 37 -4.87 5.02 -11.39
CA VAL A 37 -5.08 6.03 -10.33
C VAL A 37 -5.17 5.39 -8.95
N HIS A 38 -5.94 4.30 -8.81
CA HIS A 38 -6.05 3.58 -7.54
C HIS A 38 -4.71 2.97 -7.10
N HIS A 39 -3.95 2.41 -8.04
CA HIS A 39 -2.64 1.84 -7.75
C HIS A 39 -1.66 2.93 -7.28
N LEU A 40 -1.60 4.07 -7.97
CA LEU A 40 -0.78 5.21 -7.56
C LEU A 40 -1.18 5.72 -6.16
N ALA A 41 -2.48 5.83 -5.89
CA ALA A 41 -2.98 6.27 -4.60
C ALA A 41 -2.58 5.31 -3.46
N ASP A 42 -2.64 3.99 -3.69
CA ASP A 42 -2.19 3.00 -2.71
C ASP A 42 -0.68 3.09 -2.47
N THR A 43 0.13 3.22 -3.52
CA THR A 43 1.58 3.38 -3.41
C THR A 43 1.96 4.62 -2.58
N VAL A 44 1.35 5.77 -2.86
CA VAL A 44 1.57 7.01 -2.09
C VAL A 44 1.13 6.83 -0.64
N ARG A 45 -0.02 6.19 -0.41
CA ARG A 45 -0.53 5.92 0.94
C ARG A 45 0.43 5.04 1.74
N ARG A 46 0.92 3.95 1.15
CA ARG A 46 1.88 3.04 1.79
C ARG A 46 3.19 3.72 2.12
N ALA A 47 3.73 4.51 1.18
CA ALA A 47 4.95 5.28 1.42
C ALA A 47 4.80 6.21 2.62
N ARG A 48 3.68 6.95 2.71
CA ARG A 48 3.38 7.83 3.85
C ARG A 48 3.25 7.06 5.16
N ILE A 49 2.57 5.91 5.17
CA ILE A 49 2.43 5.08 6.37
C ILE A 49 3.79 4.54 6.82
N GLY A 50 4.60 4.01 5.89
CA GLY A 50 5.94 3.52 6.19
C GLY A 50 6.84 4.62 6.76
N ALA A 51 6.78 5.83 6.20
CA ALA A 51 7.50 6.98 6.74
C ALA A 51 7.06 7.32 8.17
N ALA A 52 5.76 7.30 8.45
CA ALA A 52 5.22 7.56 9.78
C ALA A 52 5.65 6.48 10.80
N ILE A 53 5.62 5.20 10.42
CA ILE A 53 6.09 4.10 11.27
C ILE A 53 7.58 4.27 11.58
N ALA A 54 8.40 4.50 10.55
CA ALA A 54 9.84 4.69 10.73
C ALA A 54 10.16 5.91 11.59
N GLN A 55 9.35 6.98 11.49
CA GLN A 55 9.51 8.15 12.34
C GLN A 55 9.10 7.85 13.79
N SER A 56 8.05 7.08 14.02
CA SER A 56 7.62 6.70 15.36
C SER A 56 8.73 5.98 16.14
N TYR A 57 9.47 5.06 15.50
CA TYR A 57 10.60 4.38 16.14
C TYR A 57 11.77 5.33 16.47
N ARG A 58 11.89 6.46 15.78
CA ARG A 58 12.91 7.48 16.08
C ARG A 58 12.44 8.41 17.20
N ASP A 59 11.17 8.80 17.17
CA ASP A 59 10.58 9.73 18.15
C ASP A 59 10.40 9.07 19.52
N LEU A 60 10.02 7.79 19.53
CA LEU A 60 9.90 6.98 20.73
C LEU A 60 10.68 5.68 20.53
N PRO A 61 12.00 5.70 20.77
CA PRO A 61 12.81 4.50 20.75
C PRO A 61 12.30 3.49 21.78
N GLN A 62 12.33 2.21 21.41
CA GLN A 62 11.98 1.11 22.31
C GLN A 62 12.91 1.14 23.52
N SER A 63 12.32 1.01 24.71
CA SER A 63 13.04 0.98 25.97
C SER A 63 13.40 -0.46 26.36
N PRO A 64 14.38 -0.65 27.26
CA PRO A 64 14.66 -1.97 27.82
C PRO A 64 13.44 -2.59 28.53
N GLU A 65 12.57 -1.77 29.12
CA GLU A 65 11.35 -2.23 29.80
C GLU A 65 10.34 -2.82 28.80
N ASP A 66 10.29 -2.29 27.57
CA ASP A 66 9.47 -2.85 26.49
C ASP A 66 9.96 -4.25 26.08
N ASP A 67 11.29 -4.46 26.06
CA ASP A 67 11.89 -5.76 25.76
C ASP A 67 11.58 -6.80 26.86
N GLU A 68 11.70 -6.39 28.12
CA GLU A 68 11.37 -7.23 29.28
C GLU A 68 9.89 -7.65 29.25
N LEU A 69 9.00 -6.70 28.95
CA LEU A 69 7.56 -6.98 28.81
C LEU A 69 7.27 -7.91 27.64
N ALA A 70 7.92 -7.71 26.49
CA ALA A 70 7.76 -8.56 25.31
C ALA A 70 8.20 -10.00 25.59
N LEU A 71 9.32 -10.19 26.29
CA LEU A 71 9.81 -11.51 26.68
C LEU A 71 8.87 -12.21 27.66
N ALA A 72 8.39 -11.50 28.70
CA ALA A 72 7.45 -12.04 29.66
C ALA A 72 6.15 -12.51 28.99
N ASN A 73 5.62 -11.73 28.05
CA ASN A 73 4.45 -12.10 27.27
C ASN A 73 4.69 -13.34 26.41
N ALA A 74 5.85 -13.45 25.75
CA ALA A 74 6.19 -14.61 24.93
C ALA A 74 6.27 -15.91 25.75
N ILE A 75 6.83 -15.84 26.96
CA ILE A 75 6.86 -16.96 27.91
C ILE A 75 5.43 -17.35 28.31
N ALA A 76 4.63 -16.38 28.75
CA ALA A 76 3.26 -16.63 29.19
C ALA A 76 2.39 -17.24 28.08
N MET A 77 2.55 -16.79 26.82
CA MET A 77 1.86 -17.38 25.68
C MET A 77 2.28 -18.83 25.44
N THR A 78 3.57 -19.14 25.59
CA THR A 78 4.10 -20.50 25.42
C THR A 78 3.55 -21.44 26.50
N GLU A 79 3.49 -20.98 27.75
CA GLU A 79 2.98 -21.74 28.89
C GLU A 79 1.46 -21.96 28.87
N ALA A 80 0.71 -21.09 28.19
CA ALA A 80 -0.75 -21.16 28.11
C ALA A 80 -1.26 -22.17 27.07
N GLU A 81 -0.40 -22.63 26.17
CA GLU A 81 -0.77 -23.58 25.11
C GLU A 81 -0.80 -25.03 25.65
N PRO A 82 -1.79 -25.87 25.28
CA PRO A 82 -2.11 -27.12 26.00
C PRO A 82 -1.36 -28.36 25.47
N TRP A 83 -0.15 -28.17 24.97
CA TRP A 83 0.68 -29.22 24.36
C TRP A 83 1.40 -30.09 25.40
#